data_AF-A0A1X1VH90-F1
#
_entry.id   AF-A0A1X1VH90-F1
#
_cell.length_a   1.000
_cell.length_b   1.000
_cell.length_c   1.000
_cell.angle_alpha   90.00
_cell.angle_beta   90.00
_cell.angle_gamma   90.00
#
_symmetry.space_group_name_H-M   'P 1'
#
loop_
_entity.id
_entity.type
_entity.pdbx_description
1 polymer ?
#
loop_
_entity_poly.entity_id
_entity_poly.type
_entity_poly.pdbx_seq_one_letter_code
_entity_poly.pdbx_strand_id
1 'polypeptide(L)'
;GGIGGPANPAGVIGSGGPGGTGGLGGAGGAPGVFGTAGQGGLNGHLGATGATGATGTGGGGGGGLPGSFREIFVNNTGLSANEIYVTQIGQTTPGHWSWIDQNGVAHAIDHNAANATGHLTKNGVNYANMSFTLAQAGNLSMPSEFQGGRIFLSMKEPLYIGISSDNSGWAGPNPTNPADPNYSTVYDWYEMTFKNGAVPFGGNTTQVDQFGFPFSFTVTQDSTGFSATAGMTLSRDQVFQQFATTVPPEFQRLVLHDAGGNPLRIVAPRTIQPGALSTWLDPSINDFWTTYHTNQFNYQGPGYTVHGSVDAGDRFVYSVTTTGGSTTTYTMAKPTTAQTFAANGPFVGTGQQGAFLAELDAAFNRGVATSPSQWANVAAYYPTGGRWNNWAQFFHTNSINQLAYGFPYDDVNSQSSVVILGNSQPPTQLSFDLRN
;
A
#
# COMPACT_ATOMS: atom_id res chain seq x y z
N GLY A 1 0.75 -3.51 -5.07
CA GLY A 1 -0.55 -4.09 -4.66
C GLY A 1 -1.52 -4.11 -5.84
N GLY A 2 -2.09 -5.28 -6.14
CA GLY A 2 -3.24 -5.41 -7.02
C GLY A 2 -4.31 -6.27 -6.34
N ILE A 3 -5.58 -5.95 -6.57
CA ILE A 3 -6.72 -6.81 -6.26
C ILE A 3 -6.91 -7.74 -7.45
N GLY A 4 -7.02 -9.05 -7.19
CA GLY A 4 -7.25 -10.05 -8.22
C GLY A 4 -8.48 -9.70 -9.06
N GLY A 5 -8.42 -9.97 -10.37
CA GLY A 5 -9.51 -9.65 -11.30
C GLY A 5 -10.85 -10.29 -10.92
N PRO A 6 -11.98 -9.73 -11.39
CA PRO A 6 -13.31 -10.20 -11.02
C PRO A 6 -13.56 -11.64 -11.46
N ALA A 7 -14.21 -12.43 -10.61
CA ALA A 7 -14.79 -13.72 -10.98
C ALA A 7 -15.99 -13.50 -11.91
N ASN A 8 -16.21 -14.42 -12.85
CA ASN A 8 -17.43 -14.38 -13.67
C ASN A 8 -18.67 -14.76 -12.82
N PRO A 9 -19.91 -14.61 -13.35
CA PRO A 9 -21.14 -14.96 -12.63
C PRO A 9 -21.27 -16.43 -12.18
N ALA A 10 -20.33 -17.31 -12.60
CA ALA A 10 -20.25 -18.70 -12.20
C ALA A 10 -19.10 -18.98 -11.20
N GLY A 11 -18.46 -17.95 -10.66
CA GLY A 11 -17.33 -18.09 -9.71
C GLY A 11 -16.04 -18.59 -10.35
N VAL A 12 -15.95 -18.63 -11.69
CA VAL A 12 -14.75 -19.08 -12.41
C VAL A 12 -13.85 -17.88 -12.68
N ILE A 13 -12.63 -17.96 -12.16
CA ILE A 13 -11.53 -17.02 -12.46
C ILE A 13 -10.93 -17.45 -13.80
N GLY A 14 -10.88 -16.55 -14.78
CA GLY A 14 -10.32 -16.83 -16.11
C GLY A 14 -8.86 -17.29 -16.02
N SER A 15 -8.45 -18.18 -16.92
CA SER A 15 -7.16 -18.89 -16.97
C SER A 15 -5.94 -18.01 -17.30
N GLY A 16 -5.85 -16.81 -16.71
CA GLY A 16 -4.80 -15.80 -16.89
C GLY A 16 -3.73 -15.77 -15.80
N GLY A 17 -3.64 -16.78 -14.92
CA GLY A 17 -2.49 -16.95 -14.03
C GLY A 17 -2.43 -16.00 -12.82
N PRO A 18 -1.55 -16.29 -11.86
CA PRO A 18 -1.90 -16.56 -10.46
C PRO A 18 -2.01 -15.31 -9.60
N GLY A 19 -2.77 -15.43 -8.51
CA GLY A 19 -2.95 -14.39 -7.48
C GLY A 19 -1.64 -13.68 -7.18
N GLY A 20 -1.69 -12.34 -7.26
CA GLY A 20 -0.51 -11.49 -7.16
C GLY A 20 0.36 -11.92 -6.00
N THR A 21 1.60 -12.27 -6.31
CA THR A 21 2.68 -12.25 -5.33
C THR A 21 2.54 -10.92 -4.58
N GLY A 22 2.16 -11.00 -3.31
CA GLY A 22 2.14 -9.84 -2.43
C GLY A 22 3.50 -9.19 -2.58
N GLY A 23 3.49 -7.94 -3.05
CA GLY A 23 4.71 -7.26 -3.41
C GLY A 23 5.66 -7.27 -2.23
N LEU A 24 6.83 -7.91 -2.39
CA LEU A 24 8.03 -7.24 -1.94
C LEU A 24 7.99 -5.86 -2.58
N GLY A 25 8.10 -4.81 -1.76
CA GLY A 25 8.18 -3.44 -2.25
C GLY A 25 9.16 -3.39 -3.42
N GLY A 26 8.72 -2.82 -4.55
CA GLY A 26 9.48 -2.60 -5.76
C GLY A 26 10.32 -3.78 -6.27
N ALA A 27 9.96 -4.36 -7.41
CA ALA A 27 10.95 -5.08 -8.22
C ALA A 27 11.99 -4.07 -8.75
N GLY A 28 13.01 -3.82 -7.95
CA GLY A 28 14.20 -3.03 -8.23
C GLY A 28 15.41 -3.64 -7.53
N GLY A 29 15.69 -4.92 -7.76
CA GLY A 29 16.92 -5.55 -7.25
C GLY A 29 17.03 -7.03 -7.62
N ALA A 30 17.86 -7.36 -8.60
CA ALA A 30 18.53 -8.66 -8.63
C ALA A 30 19.45 -8.77 -7.40
N PRO A 31 19.74 -9.98 -6.86
CA PRO A 31 20.47 -10.15 -5.61
C PRO A 31 21.90 -9.61 -5.73
N GLY A 32 22.12 -8.42 -5.20
CA GLY A 32 23.43 -7.80 -5.07
C GLY A 32 24.09 -8.22 -3.77
N VAL A 33 25.27 -8.81 -3.90
CA VAL A 33 26.23 -9.10 -2.83
C VAL A 33 26.42 -7.87 -1.93
N PHE A 34 26.24 -8.04 -0.61
CA PHE A 34 26.53 -7.10 0.49
C PHE A 34 26.73 -5.62 0.11
N GLY A 35 25.68 -4.81 0.30
CA GLY A 35 25.74 -3.34 0.30
C GLY A 35 25.32 -2.78 1.67
N THR A 36 26.12 -1.89 2.22
CA THR A 36 26.01 -1.27 3.55
C THR A 36 24.68 -0.55 3.77
N ALA A 37 24.18 -0.55 5.01
CA ALA A 37 23.00 0.19 5.43
C ALA A 37 23.08 1.68 5.05
N GLY A 38 21.97 2.23 4.55
CA GLY A 38 21.82 3.66 4.31
C GLY A 38 22.01 4.46 5.60
N GLN A 39 22.76 5.56 5.50
CA GLN A 39 23.07 6.46 6.60
C GLN A 39 21.77 7.05 7.20
N GLY A 40 21.65 7.01 8.52
CA GLY A 40 20.55 7.66 9.24
C GLY A 40 20.55 9.18 9.01
N GLY A 41 19.36 9.75 8.86
CA GLY A 41 19.17 11.19 8.72
C GLY A 41 19.77 11.95 9.90
N LEU A 42 20.70 12.86 9.60
CA LEU A 42 21.23 13.83 10.56
C LEU A 42 20.13 14.84 10.94
N ASN A 43 19.98 15.06 12.25
CA ASN A 43 19.22 16.15 12.91
C ASN A 43 17.75 15.92 13.29
N GLY A 44 17.44 14.81 13.95
CA GLY A 44 16.29 14.75 14.87
C GLY A 44 16.69 15.29 16.24
N HIS A 45 16.29 16.52 16.59
CA HIS A 45 16.51 17.07 17.92
C HIS A 45 15.81 16.21 18.99
N LEU A 46 16.59 15.80 20.00
CA LEU A 46 16.14 15.13 21.22
C LEU A 46 15.16 16.02 21.99
N GLY A 47 13.89 15.61 22.06
CA GLY A 47 12.91 16.15 23.01
C GLY A 47 13.15 15.55 24.40
N ALA A 48 13.28 16.41 25.40
CA ALA A 48 13.69 16.06 26.75
C ALA A 48 12.68 15.18 27.52
N THR A 49 13.29 14.38 28.39
CA THR A 49 12.76 13.42 29.35
C THR A 49 11.72 13.96 30.33
N GLY A 50 10.68 13.15 30.60
CA GLY A 50 9.95 13.11 31.87
C GLY A 50 10.08 11.72 32.50
N ALA A 51 10.85 11.62 33.59
CA ALA A 51 10.97 10.46 34.49
C ALA A 51 9.64 10.23 35.24
N THR A 52 9.25 9.07 35.77
CA THR A 52 9.87 7.99 36.59
C THR A 52 8.90 6.79 36.50
N GLY A 53 9.21 5.49 36.55
CA GLY A 53 10.31 4.71 37.09
C GLY A 53 9.71 3.36 37.51
N ALA A 54 10.24 2.24 37.01
CA ALA A 54 10.20 0.93 37.67
C ALA A 54 11.23 0.03 36.98
N THR A 55 12.31 -0.22 37.69
CA THR A 55 13.37 -1.17 37.36
C THR A 55 12.80 -2.59 37.30
N GLY A 56 12.90 -3.23 36.14
CA GLY A 56 12.64 -4.65 35.94
C GLY A 56 13.68 -5.24 35.00
N THR A 57 14.75 -5.79 35.57
CA THR A 57 15.67 -6.68 34.87
C THR A 57 15.00 -8.02 34.61
N GLY A 58 14.93 -8.44 33.33
CA GLY A 58 14.72 -9.83 32.93
C GLY A 58 13.35 -10.15 32.32
N GLY A 59 13.37 -10.72 31.11
CA GLY A 59 12.33 -11.64 30.62
C GLY A 59 11.08 -11.01 30.00
N GLY A 60 11.17 -10.47 28.78
CA GLY A 60 10.00 -10.13 27.95
C GLY A 60 9.43 -11.33 27.19
N GLY A 61 9.11 -12.41 27.90
CA GLY A 61 8.37 -13.54 27.35
C GLY A 61 6.89 -13.22 27.24
N GLY A 62 6.49 -12.52 26.17
CA GLY A 62 5.09 -12.23 25.89
C GLY A 62 4.37 -13.39 25.21
N GLY A 63 4.21 -14.55 25.86
CA GLY A 63 3.22 -15.60 25.55
C GLY A 63 3.12 -16.15 24.10
N GLY A 64 3.97 -15.73 23.17
CA GLY A 64 3.92 -16.10 21.75
C GLY A 64 4.96 -17.15 21.38
N LEU A 65 4.73 -17.84 20.27
CA LEU A 65 5.68 -18.80 19.68
C LEU A 65 7.02 -18.10 19.37
N PRO A 66 8.17 -18.81 19.42
CA PRO A 66 9.47 -18.22 19.09
C PRO A 66 9.45 -17.50 17.73
N GLY A 67 9.87 -16.23 17.72
CA GLY A 67 9.89 -15.40 16.51
C GLY A 67 8.56 -14.75 16.12
N SER A 68 7.49 -14.95 16.89
CA SER A 68 6.22 -14.21 16.76
C SER A 68 6.30 -12.83 17.44
N PHE A 69 5.31 -11.99 17.18
CA PHE A 69 5.14 -10.70 17.87
C PHE A 69 3.66 -10.38 18.09
N ARG A 70 3.39 -9.55 19.09
CA ARG A 70 2.02 -9.20 19.48
C ARG A 70 1.37 -8.28 18.46
N GLU A 71 0.10 -8.54 18.21
CA GLU A 71 -0.77 -7.65 17.46
C GLU A 71 -1.84 -7.07 18.39
N ILE A 72 -2.01 -5.75 18.38
CA ILE A 72 -2.93 -5.05 19.28
C ILE A 72 -3.82 -4.11 18.47
N PHE A 73 -5.10 -4.06 18.80
CA PHE A 73 -6.04 -3.12 18.23
C PHE A 73 -6.66 -2.26 19.32
N VAL A 74 -6.52 -0.94 19.16
CA VAL A 74 -7.22 0.06 19.96
C VAL A 74 -8.45 0.49 19.18
N ASN A 75 -9.63 0.24 19.75
CA ASN A 75 -10.90 0.57 19.11
C ASN A 75 -11.40 1.96 19.54
N ASN A 76 -11.21 2.96 18.67
CA ASN A 76 -11.74 4.32 18.80
C ASN A 76 -12.80 4.62 17.72
N THR A 77 -13.46 3.59 17.18
CA THR A 77 -14.44 3.72 16.08
C THR A 77 -15.84 4.10 16.56
N GLY A 78 -16.11 3.96 17.86
CA GLY A 78 -17.46 4.04 18.43
C GLY A 78 -18.32 2.79 18.22
N LEU A 79 -17.87 1.81 17.43
CA LEU A 79 -18.53 0.50 17.29
C LEU A 79 -18.13 -0.45 18.42
N SER A 80 -18.99 -1.43 18.70
CA SER A 80 -18.63 -2.54 19.58
C SER A 80 -17.49 -3.36 18.96
N ALA A 81 -16.59 -3.90 19.79
CA ALA A 81 -15.53 -4.80 19.30
C ALA A 81 -16.09 -6.10 18.66
N ASN A 82 -17.35 -6.45 18.92
CA ASN A 82 -18.04 -7.56 18.24
C ASN A 82 -18.55 -7.19 16.83
N GLU A 83 -18.54 -5.90 16.48
CA GLU A 83 -18.98 -5.37 15.19
C GLU A 83 -17.79 -4.99 14.29
N ILE A 84 -16.57 -5.33 14.67
CA ILE A 84 -15.37 -5.09 13.86
C ILE A 84 -14.74 -6.44 13.60
N TYR A 85 -14.47 -6.75 12.34
CA TYR A 85 -13.95 -8.04 11.92
C TYR A 85 -12.53 -7.88 11.38
N VAL A 86 -11.65 -8.80 11.76
CA VAL A 86 -10.28 -8.95 11.29
C VAL A 86 -10.22 -10.14 10.33
N THR A 87 -9.58 -9.96 9.18
CA THR A 87 -9.27 -11.03 8.22
C THR A 87 -7.82 -10.90 7.80
N GLN A 88 -6.98 -11.89 8.08
CA GLN A 88 -5.56 -11.85 7.75
C GLN A 88 -5.24 -12.90 6.70
N ILE A 89 -4.72 -12.49 5.54
CA ILE A 89 -4.36 -13.40 4.45
C ILE A 89 -2.97 -13.05 3.92
N GLY A 90 -2.12 -14.05 3.75
CA GLY A 90 -0.74 -13.89 3.29
C GLY A 90 -0.07 -15.24 3.06
N GLN A 91 1.26 -15.26 3.08
CA GLN A 91 2.03 -16.49 2.93
C GLN A 91 2.85 -16.76 4.19
N THR A 92 2.59 -17.87 4.85
CA THR A 92 3.44 -18.40 5.93
C THR A 92 4.45 -19.42 5.42
N THR A 93 4.36 -19.77 4.14
CA THR A 93 5.31 -20.58 3.38
C THR A 93 5.32 -20.06 1.95
N PRO A 94 6.48 -19.78 1.35
CA PRO A 94 6.54 -19.22 0.00
C PRO A 94 5.73 -20.04 -1.02
N GLY A 95 4.86 -19.36 -1.77
CA GLY A 95 4.00 -19.99 -2.77
C GLY A 95 2.72 -20.64 -2.24
N HIS A 96 2.49 -20.62 -0.91
CA HIS A 96 1.29 -21.17 -0.28
C HIS A 96 0.55 -20.08 0.50
N TRP A 97 -0.71 -19.84 0.14
CA TRP A 97 -1.56 -18.88 0.83
C TRP A 97 -2.17 -19.47 2.08
N SER A 98 -2.15 -18.67 3.15
CA SER A 98 -2.71 -18.98 4.46
C SER A 98 -3.52 -17.80 4.98
N TRP A 99 -4.47 -18.09 5.86
CA TRP A 99 -5.10 -17.09 6.73
C TRP A 99 -4.69 -17.33 8.19
N ILE A 100 -4.70 -16.27 9.00
CA ILE A 100 -4.35 -16.34 10.42
C ILE A 100 -5.62 -16.25 11.26
N ASP A 101 -5.81 -17.19 12.17
CA ASP A 101 -6.96 -17.20 13.10
C ASP A 101 -6.75 -16.30 14.32
N GLN A 102 -7.77 -16.18 15.18
CA GLN A 102 -7.73 -15.34 16.38
C GLN A 102 -6.64 -15.73 17.40
N ASN A 103 -6.07 -16.92 17.27
CA ASN A 103 -5.01 -17.43 18.15
C ASN A 103 -3.61 -17.27 17.52
N GLY A 104 -3.50 -16.65 16.34
CA GLY A 104 -2.23 -16.51 15.63
C GLY A 104 -1.80 -17.78 14.88
N VAL A 105 -2.71 -18.73 14.68
CA VAL A 105 -2.41 -19.98 13.97
C VAL A 105 -2.70 -19.79 12.48
N ALA A 106 -1.72 -20.17 11.65
CA ALA A 106 -1.86 -20.15 10.21
C ALA A 106 -2.59 -21.39 9.69
N HIS A 107 -3.58 -21.18 8.84
CA HIS A 107 -4.34 -22.21 8.14
C HIS A 107 -4.22 -22.01 6.64
N ALA A 108 -3.92 -23.05 5.88
CA ALA A 108 -3.93 -22.96 4.42
C ALA A 108 -5.33 -22.53 3.93
N ILE A 109 -5.38 -21.72 2.87
CA ILE A 109 -6.68 -21.45 2.23
C ILE A 109 -7.23 -22.73 1.59
N ASP A 110 -8.54 -22.94 1.72
CA ASP A 110 -9.23 -24.11 1.19
C ASP A 110 -10.60 -23.73 0.62
N HIS A 111 -10.80 -23.91 -0.68
CA HIS A 111 -12.07 -23.65 -1.35
C HIS A 111 -13.20 -24.53 -0.81
N ASN A 112 -12.90 -25.72 -0.27
CA ASN A 112 -13.92 -26.57 0.34
C ASN A 112 -14.49 -25.99 1.63
N ALA A 113 -13.73 -25.13 2.32
CA ALA A 113 -14.19 -24.43 3.52
C ALA A 113 -15.38 -23.50 3.23
N ALA A 114 -15.61 -23.11 1.96
CA ALA A 114 -16.82 -22.40 1.57
C ALA A 114 -18.11 -23.20 1.80
N ASN A 115 -18.06 -24.54 1.88
CA ASN A 115 -19.22 -25.37 2.14
C ASN A 115 -19.12 -26.16 3.46
N ALA A 116 -18.09 -25.87 4.27
CA ALA A 116 -17.90 -26.51 5.56
C ALA A 116 -18.77 -25.85 6.65
N THR A 117 -18.99 -26.55 7.77
CA THR A 117 -19.71 -26.00 8.92
C THR A 117 -19.09 -24.67 9.37
N GLY A 118 -19.92 -23.63 9.53
CA GLY A 118 -19.47 -22.30 9.94
C GLY A 118 -19.06 -21.36 8.81
N HIS A 119 -19.27 -21.76 7.55
CA HIS A 119 -19.11 -20.89 6.38
C HIS A 119 -20.00 -19.63 6.45
N LEU A 120 -19.62 -18.60 5.70
CA LEU A 120 -20.42 -17.40 5.50
C LEU A 120 -21.32 -17.57 4.28
N THR A 121 -22.41 -16.81 4.19
CA THR A 121 -23.28 -16.74 3.00
C THR A 121 -23.65 -15.30 2.70
N LYS A 122 -23.54 -14.86 1.44
CA LYS A 122 -24.03 -13.56 0.96
C LYS A 122 -24.64 -13.76 -0.43
N ASN A 123 -25.83 -13.21 -0.64
CA ASN A 123 -26.52 -13.25 -1.95
C ASN A 123 -26.63 -14.67 -2.56
N GLY A 124 -26.80 -15.69 -1.72
CA GLY A 124 -26.90 -17.09 -2.16
C GLY A 124 -25.58 -17.77 -2.52
N VAL A 125 -24.44 -17.12 -2.28
CA VAL A 125 -23.10 -17.67 -2.48
C VAL A 125 -22.45 -17.93 -1.12
N ASN A 126 -21.82 -19.09 -0.97
CA ASN A 126 -21.10 -19.45 0.25
C ASN A 126 -19.63 -19.05 0.17
N TYR A 127 -19.04 -18.68 1.31
CA TYR A 127 -17.65 -18.25 1.43
C TYR A 127 -17.00 -18.88 2.65
N ALA A 128 -15.72 -19.21 2.57
CA ALA A 128 -14.96 -19.66 3.73
C ALA A 128 -14.97 -18.57 4.81
N ASN A 129 -15.21 -18.95 6.07
CA ASN A 129 -15.14 -18.01 7.17
C ASN A 129 -13.70 -17.91 7.69
N MET A 130 -12.96 -16.91 7.20
CA MET A 130 -11.58 -16.61 7.59
C MET A 130 -11.49 -15.38 8.51
N SER A 131 -12.61 -14.97 9.08
CA SER A 131 -12.70 -13.73 9.88
C SER A 131 -13.03 -14.03 11.33
N PHE A 132 -12.53 -13.19 12.22
CA PHE A 132 -12.90 -13.16 13.64
C PHE A 132 -13.18 -11.72 14.08
N THR A 133 -13.95 -11.56 15.14
CA THR A 133 -14.25 -10.22 15.69
C THR A 133 -13.07 -9.66 16.46
N LEU A 134 -12.99 -8.33 16.57
CA LEU A 134 -11.97 -7.64 17.35
C LEU A 134 -12.02 -8.06 18.84
N ALA A 135 -13.21 -8.38 19.36
CA ALA A 135 -13.39 -8.92 20.70
C ALA A 135 -12.66 -10.26 20.92
N GLN A 136 -12.43 -11.03 19.86
CA GLN A 136 -11.69 -12.31 19.91
C GLN A 136 -10.17 -12.12 19.76
N ALA A 137 -9.69 -10.92 19.41
CA ALA A 137 -8.29 -10.64 19.07
C ALA A 137 -7.37 -10.35 20.29
N GLY A 138 -7.87 -10.46 21.52
CA GLY A 138 -7.14 -10.00 22.72
C GLY A 138 -5.77 -10.63 22.97
N ASN A 139 -5.53 -11.85 22.45
CA ASN A 139 -4.26 -12.58 22.55
C ASN A 139 -3.57 -12.79 21.20
N LEU A 140 -3.98 -12.05 20.16
CA LEU A 140 -3.47 -12.25 18.82
C LEU A 140 -1.96 -12.00 18.74
N SER A 141 -1.28 -12.88 18.03
CA SER A 141 0.14 -12.80 17.74
C SER A 141 0.36 -13.17 16.28
N MET A 142 1.15 -12.37 15.57
CA MET A 142 1.56 -12.67 14.20
C MET A 142 2.59 -13.81 14.22
N PRO A 143 2.48 -14.85 13.37
CA PRO A 143 3.47 -15.92 13.30
C PRO A 143 4.86 -15.42 12.88
N SER A 144 5.87 -16.28 13.02
CA SER A 144 7.26 -15.95 12.70
C SER A 144 7.55 -15.74 11.22
N GLU A 145 6.59 -16.03 10.35
CA GLU A 145 6.63 -15.77 8.92
C GLU A 145 5.24 -15.39 8.43
N PHE A 146 5.12 -14.21 7.84
CA PHE A 146 3.93 -13.75 7.15
C PHE A 146 4.34 -12.75 6.07
N GLN A 147 4.41 -13.23 4.83
CA GLN A 147 4.92 -12.50 3.68
C GLN A 147 3.78 -12.16 2.72
N GLY A 148 3.86 -10.99 2.08
CA GLY A 148 2.79 -10.51 1.20
C GLY A 148 1.43 -10.44 1.89
N GLY A 149 1.45 -10.18 3.19
CA GLY A 149 0.32 -10.25 4.09
C GLY A 149 -0.57 -9.02 4.00
N ARG A 150 -1.87 -9.24 4.15
CA ARG A 150 -2.88 -8.20 4.33
C ARG A 150 -3.68 -8.48 5.59
N ILE A 151 -3.78 -7.46 6.44
CA ILE A 151 -4.68 -7.44 7.60
C ILE A 151 -5.84 -6.54 7.22
N PHE A 152 -6.96 -7.15 6.86
CA PHE A 152 -8.20 -6.43 6.60
C PHE A 152 -8.95 -6.18 7.89
N LEU A 153 -9.57 -5.02 7.94
CA LEU A 153 -10.50 -4.62 8.99
C LEU A 153 -11.81 -4.21 8.33
N SER A 154 -12.92 -4.73 8.81
CA SER A 154 -14.25 -4.48 8.25
C SER A 154 -15.26 -4.19 9.34
N MET A 155 -16.16 -3.24 9.05
CA MET A 155 -17.15 -2.74 10.00
C MET A 155 -18.49 -3.44 9.77
N LYS A 156 -19.12 -3.88 10.87
CA LYS A 156 -20.44 -4.50 11.03
C LYS A 156 -20.64 -5.87 10.37
N GLU A 157 -19.88 -6.21 9.33
CA GLU A 157 -19.91 -7.51 8.67
C GLU A 157 -18.48 -8.00 8.38
N PRO A 158 -18.23 -9.32 8.39
CA PRO A 158 -16.98 -9.88 7.92
C PRO A 158 -16.82 -9.73 6.40
N LEU A 159 -15.61 -9.95 5.89
CA LEU A 159 -15.37 -10.00 4.45
C LEU A 159 -15.73 -11.37 3.85
N TYR A 160 -16.32 -11.33 2.66
CA TYR A 160 -16.66 -12.47 1.82
C TYR A 160 -15.61 -12.63 0.73
N ILE A 161 -14.62 -13.47 1.00
CA ILE A 161 -13.44 -13.66 0.15
C ILE A 161 -13.54 -14.99 -0.60
N GLY A 162 -13.49 -14.92 -1.93
CA GLY A 162 -13.46 -16.12 -2.78
C GLY A 162 -12.09 -16.79 -2.72
N ILE A 163 -12.07 -18.12 -2.79
CA ILE A 163 -10.85 -18.93 -2.90
C ILE A 163 -10.89 -19.64 -4.24
N SER A 164 -9.78 -19.65 -4.99
CA SER A 164 -9.71 -20.35 -6.27
C SER A 164 -9.90 -21.85 -6.06
N SER A 165 -10.53 -22.53 -7.03
CA SER A 165 -10.86 -23.96 -6.92
C SER A 165 -9.66 -24.90 -6.77
N ASP A 166 -8.45 -24.40 -7.03
CA ASP A 166 -7.18 -25.11 -6.89
C ASP A 166 -6.39 -24.68 -5.64
N ASN A 167 -6.98 -23.84 -4.77
CA ASN A 167 -6.35 -23.24 -3.58
C ASN A 167 -5.07 -22.42 -3.88
N SER A 168 -4.83 -22.03 -5.14
CA SER A 168 -3.64 -21.26 -5.54
C SER A 168 -3.76 -19.76 -5.26
N GLY A 169 -4.96 -19.26 -4.94
CA GLY A 169 -5.17 -17.86 -4.64
C GLY A 169 -6.55 -17.53 -4.09
N TRP A 170 -6.76 -16.24 -3.87
CA TRP A 170 -7.96 -15.68 -3.29
C TRP A 170 -8.38 -14.40 -4.05
N ALA A 171 -9.67 -14.09 -4.02
CA ALA A 171 -10.25 -12.92 -4.66
C ALA A 171 -10.48 -11.82 -3.62
N GLY A 172 -9.65 -10.77 -3.67
CA GLY A 172 -9.83 -9.60 -2.82
C GLY A 172 -11.06 -8.77 -3.22
N PRO A 173 -11.61 -7.95 -2.30
CA PRO A 173 -12.78 -7.12 -2.57
C PRO A 173 -12.57 -6.16 -3.75
N ASN A 174 -13.53 -6.09 -4.68
CA ASN A 174 -13.55 -5.07 -5.73
C ASN A 174 -14.37 -3.85 -5.27
N PRO A 175 -13.72 -2.71 -4.94
CA PRO A 175 -14.40 -1.57 -4.32
C PRO A 175 -15.38 -0.83 -5.24
N THR A 176 -15.35 -1.13 -6.54
CA THR A 176 -16.10 -0.40 -7.58
C THR A 176 -17.19 -1.22 -8.26
N ASN A 177 -17.23 -2.53 -8.02
CA ASN A 177 -18.24 -3.41 -8.57
C ASN A 177 -19.44 -3.50 -7.61
N PRO A 178 -20.63 -2.96 -7.94
CA PRO A 178 -21.79 -3.04 -7.06
C PRO A 178 -22.29 -4.47 -6.79
N ALA A 179 -21.89 -5.44 -7.62
CA ALA A 179 -22.19 -6.86 -7.42
C ALA A 179 -21.19 -7.58 -6.51
N ASP A 180 -20.08 -6.94 -6.11
CA ASP A 180 -19.16 -7.51 -5.14
C ASP A 180 -19.87 -7.70 -3.79
N PRO A 181 -19.76 -8.87 -3.12
CA PRO A 181 -20.44 -9.13 -1.86
C PRO A 181 -20.01 -8.16 -0.74
N ASN A 182 -18.84 -7.53 -0.87
CA ASN A 182 -18.28 -6.57 0.08
C ASN A 182 -18.54 -5.11 -0.33
N TYR A 183 -19.27 -4.84 -1.41
CA TYR A 183 -19.43 -3.49 -1.95
C TYR A 183 -20.02 -2.50 -0.94
N SER A 184 -20.94 -2.95 -0.08
CA SER A 184 -21.57 -2.08 0.93
C SER A 184 -20.84 -2.10 2.28
N THR A 185 -19.80 -2.92 2.44
CA THR A 185 -19.03 -3.03 3.67
C THR A 185 -17.98 -1.91 3.71
N VAL A 186 -17.90 -1.21 4.85
CA VAL A 186 -16.77 -0.31 5.12
C VAL A 186 -15.60 -1.17 5.56
N TYR A 187 -14.54 -1.19 4.76
CA TYR A 187 -13.31 -1.94 5.06
C TYR A 187 -12.09 -1.17 4.57
N ASP A 188 -10.95 -1.50 5.16
CA ASP A 188 -9.63 -1.06 4.75
C ASP A 188 -8.59 -2.13 5.13
N TRP A 189 -7.33 -1.97 4.73
CA TRP A 189 -6.29 -2.95 5.06
C TRP A 189 -4.90 -2.37 5.29
N TYR A 190 -4.14 -3.11 6.08
CA TYR A 190 -2.72 -2.92 6.28
C TYR A 190 -1.94 -3.97 5.47
N GLU A 191 -0.86 -3.56 4.82
CA GLU A 191 0.03 -4.47 4.07
C GLU A 191 1.32 -4.70 4.85
N MET A 192 1.84 -5.93 4.80
CA MET A 192 3.09 -6.26 5.47
C MET A 192 3.85 -7.44 4.89
N THR A 193 5.13 -7.51 5.26
CA THR A 193 5.98 -8.68 5.07
C THR A 193 6.92 -8.84 6.26
N PHE A 194 7.12 -10.08 6.70
CA PHE A 194 8.07 -10.42 7.75
C PHE A 194 8.46 -11.90 7.68
N LYS A 195 9.73 -12.18 7.94
CA LYS A 195 10.22 -13.53 8.22
C LYS A 195 11.37 -13.46 9.21
N ASN A 196 11.16 -13.98 10.41
CA ASN A 196 12.15 -13.96 11.47
C ASN A 196 13.50 -14.53 11.00
N GLY A 197 14.57 -13.76 11.20
CA GLY A 197 15.93 -14.13 10.82
C GLY A 197 16.27 -13.98 9.33
N ALA A 198 15.30 -13.66 8.46
CA ALA A 198 15.52 -13.63 7.00
C ALA A 198 15.00 -12.36 6.31
N VAL A 199 13.77 -11.93 6.58
CA VAL A 199 13.15 -10.75 5.95
C VAL A 199 12.78 -9.76 7.05
N PRO A 200 13.40 -8.56 7.06
CA PRO A 200 13.00 -7.49 7.98
C PRO A 200 11.51 -7.20 7.92
N PHE A 201 10.93 -6.81 9.06
CA PHE A 201 9.57 -6.33 9.07
C PHE A 201 9.47 -5.09 8.17
N GLY A 202 8.50 -5.10 7.26
CA GLY A 202 8.03 -3.93 6.55
C GLY A 202 6.51 -3.93 6.52
N GLY A 203 5.89 -2.79 6.78
CA GLY A 203 4.45 -2.67 6.58
C GLY A 203 3.96 -1.23 6.56
N ASN A 204 2.74 -1.05 6.05
CA ASN A 204 2.19 0.24 5.69
C ASN A 204 0.66 0.25 5.72
N THR A 205 0.08 1.42 6.00
CA THR A 205 -1.28 1.73 5.51
C THR A 205 -1.24 1.97 4.01
N THR A 206 -2.36 1.86 3.31
CA THR A 206 -2.39 2.10 1.87
C THR A 206 -3.64 2.80 1.40
N GLN A 207 -3.46 3.78 0.51
CA GLN A 207 -4.53 4.50 -0.18
C GLN A 207 -4.37 4.32 -1.70
N VAL A 208 -3.60 3.31 -2.12
CA VAL A 208 -3.28 3.11 -3.53
C VAL A 208 -4.54 2.66 -4.27
N ASP A 209 -5.46 1.92 -3.65
CA ASP A 209 -6.71 1.42 -4.27
C ASP A 209 -7.94 2.22 -3.85
N GLN A 210 -8.06 2.50 -2.55
CA GLN A 210 -9.19 3.18 -1.93
C GLN A 210 -8.83 3.71 -0.54
N PHE A 211 -9.74 4.46 0.04
CA PHE A 211 -9.82 4.80 1.46
C PHE A 211 -11.21 4.39 1.97
N GLY A 212 -11.24 3.52 2.97
CA GLY A 212 -12.46 3.06 3.63
C GLY A 212 -12.69 3.79 4.95
N PHE A 213 -11.73 3.71 5.86
CA PHE A 213 -11.76 4.37 7.16
C PHE A 213 -10.33 4.64 7.66
N PRO A 214 -10.12 5.65 8.50
CA PRO A 214 -8.78 6.03 8.96
C PRO A 214 -8.28 5.13 10.09
N PHE A 215 -7.01 4.75 10.02
CA PHE A 215 -6.30 4.18 11.17
C PHE A 215 -4.83 4.59 11.13
N SER A 216 -4.21 4.56 12.30
CA SER A 216 -2.75 4.62 12.44
C SER A 216 -2.21 3.31 12.98
N PHE A 217 -0.93 3.06 12.76
CA PHE A 217 -0.23 1.91 13.32
C PHE A 217 1.10 2.33 13.94
N THR A 218 1.53 1.56 14.94
CA THR A 218 2.82 1.72 15.62
C THR A 218 3.54 0.38 15.62
N VAL A 219 4.83 0.40 15.27
CA VAL A 219 5.73 -0.75 15.36
C VAL A 219 6.77 -0.44 16.44
N THR A 220 6.94 -1.35 17.40
CA THR A 220 8.00 -1.23 18.41
C THR A 220 8.91 -2.45 18.41
N GLN A 221 10.17 -2.26 18.79
CA GLN A 221 11.12 -3.32 19.07
C GLN A 221 11.99 -2.93 20.27
N ASP A 222 11.70 -3.50 21.44
CA ASP A 222 12.33 -3.11 22.71
C ASP A 222 13.84 -3.37 22.70
N SER A 223 14.28 -4.44 22.03
CA SER A 223 15.68 -4.84 21.96
C SER A 223 16.58 -3.80 21.29
N THR A 224 16.00 -2.94 20.43
CA THR A 224 16.72 -1.86 19.74
C THR A 224 16.23 -0.47 20.17
N GLY A 225 15.17 -0.39 20.98
CA GLY A 225 14.48 0.85 21.30
C GLY A 225 13.73 1.46 20.11
N PHE A 226 13.52 0.71 19.02
CA PHE A 226 12.81 1.19 17.84
C PHE A 226 11.33 1.46 18.17
N SER A 227 10.83 2.60 17.71
CA SER A 227 9.40 2.93 17.72
C SER A 227 9.10 3.87 16.56
N ALA A 228 8.15 3.49 15.71
CA ALA A 228 7.71 4.31 14.59
C ALA A 228 6.19 4.20 14.43
N THR A 229 5.55 5.32 14.12
CA THR A 229 4.10 5.44 13.95
C THR A 229 3.78 6.14 12.64
N ALA A 230 2.83 5.59 11.88
CA ALA A 230 2.36 6.15 10.61
C ALA A 230 0.86 5.90 10.41
N GLY A 231 0.28 6.47 9.35
CA GLY A 231 -1.16 6.44 9.06
C GLY A 231 -1.86 7.74 9.44
N MET A 232 -3.14 7.68 9.81
CA MET A 232 -4.00 8.86 9.96
C MET A 232 -4.74 8.87 11.30
N THR A 233 -4.93 10.08 11.86
CA THR A 233 -5.61 10.28 13.16
C THR A 233 -6.95 11.02 13.07
N LEU A 234 -7.33 11.51 11.88
CA LEU A 234 -8.65 12.09 11.65
C LEU A 234 -9.76 11.04 11.87
N SER A 235 -10.95 11.50 12.24
CA SER A 235 -12.18 10.69 12.13
C SER A 235 -12.58 10.52 10.67
N ARG A 236 -13.38 9.50 10.35
CA ARG A 236 -13.81 9.26 8.97
C ARG A 236 -14.61 10.43 8.44
N ASP A 237 -15.54 10.98 9.22
CA ASP A 237 -16.34 12.14 8.83
C ASP A 237 -15.48 13.36 8.47
N GLN A 238 -14.42 13.61 9.25
CA GLN A 238 -13.46 14.67 8.93
C GLN A 238 -12.75 14.41 7.59
N VAL A 239 -12.36 13.17 7.29
CA VAL A 239 -11.71 12.83 6.01
C VAL A 239 -12.66 13.09 4.84
N PHE A 240 -13.89 12.59 4.90
CA PHE A 240 -14.87 12.79 3.81
C PHE A 240 -15.24 14.27 3.63
N GLN A 241 -15.46 15.00 4.74
CA GLN A 241 -15.76 16.43 4.68
C GLN A 241 -14.61 17.22 4.06
N GLN A 242 -13.37 16.97 4.50
CA GLN A 242 -12.20 17.66 3.96
C GLN A 242 -11.95 17.27 2.50
N PHE A 243 -12.06 15.99 2.14
CA PHE A 243 -11.88 15.56 0.76
C PHE A 243 -12.88 16.26 -0.16
N ALA A 244 -14.18 16.25 0.20
CA ALA A 244 -15.23 16.88 -0.59
C ALA A 244 -15.07 18.41 -0.76
N THR A 245 -14.31 19.08 0.12
CA THR A 245 -14.17 20.55 0.12
C THR A 245 -12.80 21.05 -0.35
N THR A 246 -11.76 20.22 -0.34
CA THR A 246 -10.37 20.66 -0.59
C THR A 246 -9.80 20.18 -1.92
N VAL A 247 -10.25 19.04 -2.45
CA VAL A 247 -9.75 18.53 -3.74
C VAL A 247 -10.53 19.16 -4.91
N PRO A 248 -9.93 19.25 -6.11
CA PRO A 248 -10.63 19.72 -7.31
C PRO A 248 -11.92 18.92 -7.60
N PRO A 249 -12.94 19.52 -8.23
CA PRO A 249 -14.20 18.85 -8.54
C PRO A 249 -14.06 17.50 -9.26
N GLU A 250 -13.02 17.34 -10.07
CA GLU A 250 -12.70 16.10 -10.79
C GLU A 250 -12.39 14.95 -9.84
N PHE A 251 -11.72 15.22 -8.72
CA PHE A 251 -11.40 14.23 -7.68
C PHE A 251 -12.55 14.01 -6.71
N GLN A 252 -13.44 14.98 -6.49
CA GLN A 252 -14.60 14.81 -5.60
C GLN A 252 -15.53 13.67 -6.05
N ARG A 253 -15.56 13.37 -7.35
CA ARG A 253 -16.32 12.23 -7.93
C ARG A 253 -15.78 10.85 -7.56
N LEU A 254 -14.66 10.78 -6.84
CA LEU A 254 -14.09 9.54 -6.32
C LEU A 254 -14.79 9.06 -5.05
N VAL A 255 -15.65 9.88 -4.44
CA VAL A 255 -16.49 9.45 -3.31
C VAL A 255 -17.61 8.56 -3.82
N LEU A 256 -17.58 7.29 -3.45
CA LEU A 256 -18.67 6.35 -3.71
C LEU A 256 -19.69 6.43 -2.58
N HIS A 257 -20.97 6.36 -2.94
CA HIS A 257 -22.09 6.44 -2.02
C HIS A 257 -22.92 5.16 -2.08
N ASP A 258 -23.55 4.79 -0.97
CA ASP A 258 -24.54 3.71 -0.94
C ASP A 258 -25.86 4.13 -1.61
N ALA A 259 -26.82 3.21 -1.68
CA ALA A 259 -28.14 3.48 -2.25
C ALA A 259 -28.94 4.56 -1.48
N GLY A 260 -28.60 4.82 -0.22
CA GLY A 260 -29.18 5.87 0.61
C GLY A 260 -28.48 7.22 0.48
N GLY A 261 -27.39 7.30 -0.30
CA GLY A 261 -26.59 8.50 -0.47
C GLY A 261 -25.55 8.75 0.63
N ASN A 262 -25.26 7.77 1.50
CA ASN A 262 -24.20 7.90 2.50
C ASN A 262 -22.85 7.55 1.88
N PRO A 263 -21.75 8.27 2.23
CA PRO A 263 -20.43 7.93 1.73
C PRO A 263 -19.97 6.54 2.20
N LEU A 264 -19.63 5.66 1.26
CA LEU A 264 -19.12 4.30 1.50
C LEU A 264 -17.60 4.26 1.61
N ARG A 265 -16.92 4.86 0.63
CA ARG A 265 -15.46 4.87 0.48
C ARG A 265 -15.08 5.98 -0.50
N ILE A 266 -13.80 6.32 -0.53
CA ILE A 266 -13.24 7.13 -1.61
C ILE A 266 -12.29 6.23 -2.39
N VAL A 267 -12.47 6.11 -3.71
CA VAL A 267 -11.64 5.22 -4.54
C VAL A 267 -10.49 5.97 -5.18
N ALA A 268 -9.33 5.34 -5.30
CA ALA A 268 -8.15 6.02 -5.84
C ALA A 268 -8.29 6.29 -7.35
N PRO A 269 -7.63 7.33 -7.88
CA PRO A 269 -7.55 7.59 -9.32
C PRO A 269 -6.91 6.47 -10.11
N ARG A 270 -6.19 5.51 -9.52
CA ARG A 270 -5.72 4.34 -10.26
C ARG A 270 -6.83 3.31 -10.51
N THR A 271 -7.85 3.33 -9.66
CA THR A 271 -8.96 2.37 -9.66
C THR A 271 -10.05 2.81 -10.62
N ILE A 272 -10.44 4.09 -10.58
CA ILE A 272 -11.37 4.69 -11.54
C ILE A 272 -10.96 6.13 -11.89
N GLN A 273 -11.29 6.56 -13.12
CA GLN A 273 -11.07 7.94 -13.58
C GLN A 273 -12.36 8.54 -14.17
N PRO A 274 -13.36 8.90 -13.35
CA PRO A 274 -14.64 9.40 -13.85
C PRO A 274 -14.51 10.77 -14.54
N GLY A 275 -15.21 10.93 -15.67
CA GLY A 275 -15.32 12.22 -16.37
C GLY A 275 -13.96 12.82 -16.73
N ALA A 276 -13.76 14.10 -16.38
CA ALA A 276 -12.52 14.81 -16.67
C ALA A 276 -11.27 14.26 -15.94
N LEU A 277 -11.44 13.41 -14.91
CA LEU A 277 -10.29 12.76 -14.27
C LEU A 277 -9.53 11.83 -15.23
N SER A 278 -10.19 11.30 -16.25
CA SER A 278 -9.59 10.39 -17.26
C SER A 278 -8.46 11.00 -18.10
N THR A 279 -8.38 12.33 -18.16
CA THR A 279 -7.38 13.09 -18.93
C THR A 279 -6.67 14.15 -18.08
N TRP A 280 -6.81 14.06 -16.74
CA TRP A 280 -6.36 15.08 -15.80
C TRP A 280 -4.85 15.38 -15.87
N LEU A 281 -4.02 14.34 -16.08
CA LEU A 281 -2.57 14.47 -16.14
C LEU A 281 -2.05 14.72 -17.56
N ASP A 282 -2.92 14.70 -18.58
CA ASP A 282 -2.51 14.89 -19.98
C ASP A 282 -1.72 16.20 -20.19
N PRO A 283 -2.08 17.36 -19.58
CA PRO A 283 -1.28 18.58 -19.70
C PRO A 283 0.17 18.38 -19.20
N SER A 284 0.35 17.83 -17.99
CA SER A 284 1.69 17.61 -17.41
C SER A 284 2.51 16.58 -18.21
N ILE A 285 1.84 15.56 -18.76
CA ILE A 285 2.48 14.57 -19.65
C ILE A 285 2.93 15.24 -20.96
N ASN A 286 2.07 16.05 -21.56
CA ASN A 286 2.39 16.78 -22.78
C ASN A 286 3.50 17.82 -22.55
N ASP A 287 3.55 18.46 -21.39
CA ASP A 287 4.61 19.40 -21.02
C ASP A 287 5.97 18.69 -20.93
N PHE A 288 6.04 17.50 -20.34
CA PHE A 288 7.26 16.68 -20.35
C PHE A 288 7.72 16.39 -21.77
N TRP A 289 6.80 15.90 -22.62
CA TRP A 289 7.15 15.55 -23.99
C TRP A 289 7.61 16.77 -24.80
N THR A 290 6.87 17.87 -24.72
CA THR A 290 7.21 19.14 -25.39
C THR A 290 8.57 19.65 -24.94
N THR A 291 8.84 19.63 -23.63
CA THR A 291 10.11 20.08 -23.07
C THR A 291 11.27 19.26 -23.61
N TYR A 292 11.16 17.93 -23.61
CA TYR A 292 12.29 17.06 -23.98
C TYR A 292 12.36 16.72 -25.47
N HIS A 293 11.44 17.21 -26.30
CA HIS A 293 11.62 17.31 -27.76
C HIS A 293 12.74 18.29 -28.13
N THR A 294 12.89 19.38 -27.37
CA THR A 294 13.87 20.43 -27.67
C THR A 294 15.04 20.50 -26.70
N ASN A 295 14.99 19.72 -25.60
CA ASN A 295 16.00 19.73 -24.54
C ASN A 295 16.44 18.32 -24.19
N GLN A 296 17.67 18.18 -23.71
CA GLN A 296 18.15 16.91 -23.16
C GLN A 296 17.60 16.69 -21.74
N PHE A 297 16.95 15.55 -21.53
CA PHE A 297 16.64 15.04 -20.19
C PHE A 297 17.92 14.57 -19.51
N ASN A 298 18.13 15.03 -18.29
CA ASN A 298 19.27 14.65 -17.46
C ASN A 298 18.77 14.38 -16.04
N TYR A 299 19.09 13.20 -15.51
CA TYR A 299 18.72 12.82 -14.16
C TYR A 299 19.82 11.99 -13.49
N GLN A 300 20.02 12.21 -12.19
CA GLN A 300 20.97 11.47 -11.36
C GLN A 300 20.17 10.76 -10.27
N GLY A 301 20.09 9.44 -10.39
CA GLY A 301 19.42 8.57 -9.42
C GLY A 301 20.43 7.88 -8.49
N PRO A 302 19.95 7.11 -7.51
CA PRO A 302 20.81 6.35 -6.60
C PRO A 302 21.58 5.24 -7.35
N GLY A 303 22.85 5.49 -7.66
CA GLY A 303 23.73 4.51 -8.31
C GLY A 303 23.55 4.38 -9.82
N TYR A 304 22.87 5.33 -10.47
CA TYR A 304 22.76 5.42 -11.93
C TYR A 304 22.52 6.85 -12.40
N THR A 305 22.82 7.12 -13.67
CA THR A 305 22.40 8.35 -14.36
C THR A 305 21.51 8.02 -15.55
N VAL A 306 20.70 9.00 -15.94
CA VAL A 306 19.82 8.89 -17.10
C VAL A 306 19.99 10.12 -17.99
N HIS A 307 20.23 9.87 -19.27
CA HIS A 307 20.27 10.89 -20.31
C HIS A 307 19.27 10.54 -21.41
N GLY A 308 18.46 11.48 -21.87
CA GLY A 308 17.47 11.19 -22.90
C GLY A 308 16.93 12.40 -23.63
N SER A 309 16.03 12.17 -24.57
CA SER A 309 15.26 13.18 -25.29
C SER A 309 14.05 12.52 -25.93
N VAL A 310 13.06 13.31 -26.33
CA VAL A 310 11.96 12.81 -27.16
C VAL A 310 12.37 12.89 -28.63
N ASP A 311 12.18 11.79 -29.36
CA ASP A 311 12.50 11.69 -30.78
C ASP A 311 11.38 12.21 -31.69
N ALA A 312 11.66 12.30 -33.00
CA ALA A 312 10.67 12.72 -34.00
C ALA A 312 9.44 11.79 -34.13
N GLY A 313 9.50 10.59 -33.54
CA GLY A 313 8.41 9.63 -33.45
C GLY A 313 7.59 9.75 -32.17
N ASP A 314 7.78 10.83 -31.40
CA ASP A 314 7.11 11.12 -30.12
C ASP A 314 7.40 10.09 -29.01
N ARG A 315 8.59 9.47 -29.05
CA ARG A 315 9.04 8.52 -28.03
C ARG A 315 10.16 9.12 -27.20
N PHE A 316 10.10 8.92 -25.89
CA PHE A 316 11.20 9.27 -25.01
C PHE A 316 12.30 8.20 -25.11
N VAL A 317 13.41 8.53 -25.77
CA VAL A 317 14.59 7.67 -25.90
C VAL A 317 15.58 8.07 -24.82
N TYR A 318 15.98 7.10 -23.98
CA TYR A 318 16.81 7.38 -22.82
C TYR A 318 17.81 6.26 -22.56
N SER A 319 19.01 6.65 -22.12
CA SER A 319 20.07 5.75 -21.71
C SER A 319 20.21 5.77 -20.21
N VAL A 320 20.20 4.59 -19.59
CA VAL A 320 20.50 4.39 -18.17
C VAL A 320 21.93 3.88 -18.03
N THR A 321 22.75 4.59 -17.26
CA THR A 321 24.15 4.24 -17.01
C THR A 321 24.31 3.88 -15.53
N THR A 322 24.66 2.63 -15.24
CA THR A 322 24.99 2.19 -13.88
C THR A 322 26.30 2.82 -13.41
N THR A 323 26.41 3.24 -12.15
CA THR A 323 27.68 3.68 -11.57
C THR A 323 28.74 2.58 -11.68
N GLY A 324 29.82 2.85 -12.42
CA GLY A 324 30.90 1.89 -12.67
C GLY A 324 30.51 0.72 -13.59
N GLY A 325 29.33 0.79 -14.22
CA GLY A 325 28.79 -0.26 -15.06
C GLY A 325 28.49 0.18 -16.50
N SER A 326 27.69 -0.63 -17.19
CA SER A 326 27.34 -0.40 -18.59
C SER A 326 26.22 0.61 -18.77
N THR A 327 26.13 1.15 -19.98
CA THR A 327 25.00 1.99 -20.42
C THR A 327 24.08 1.18 -21.31
N THR A 328 22.77 1.23 -21.04
CA THR A 328 21.75 0.59 -21.87
C THR A 328 20.72 1.63 -22.30
N THR A 329 20.37 1.64 -23.57
CA THR A 329 19.36 2.55 -24.15
C THR A 329 18.01 1.87 -24.26
N TYR A 330 16.98 2.61 -23.90
CA TYR A 330 15.58 2.22 -23.90
C TYR A 330 14.73 3.25 -24.63
N THR A 331 13.48 2.90 -24.85
CA THR A 331 12.49 3.79 -25.45
C THR A 331 11.17 3.63 -24.71
N MET A 332 10.54 4.76 -24.37
CA MET A 332 9.27 4.85 -23.66
C MET A 332 8.25 5.57 -24.54
N ALA A 333 7.07 4.96 -24.71
CA ALA A 333 5.92 5.62 -25.32
C ALA A 333 5.32 6.65 -24.36
N LYS A 334 4.70 7.71 -24.91
CA LYS A 334 3.93 8.68 -24.10
C LYS A 334 2.87 7.96 -23.27
N PRO A 335 2.89 8.08 -21.93
CA PRO A 335 1.89 7.45 -21.08
C PRO A 335 0.55 8.19 -21.19
N THR A 336 -0.53 7.48 -20.88
CA THR A 336 -1.85 8.08 -20.64
C THR A 336 -2.00 8.45 -19.17
N THR A 337 -2.93 9.36 -18.85
CA THR A 337 -3.32 9.66 -17.45
C THR A 337 -3.61 8.38 -16.64
N ALA A 338 -4.32 7.41 -17.21
CA ALA A 338 -4.63 6.14 -16.53
C ALA A 338 -3.36 5.32 -16.23
N GLN A 339 -2.41 5.26 -17.18
CA GLN A 339 -1.14 4.55 -16.97
C GLN A 339 -0.26 5.20 -15.90
N THR A 340 -0.28 6.53 -15.81
CA THR A 340 0.43 7.30 -14.78
C THR A 340 -0.18 7.15 -13.39
N PHE A 341 -1.52 7.12 -13.25
CA PHE A 341 -2.11 6.82 -11.95
C PHE A 341 -1.87 5.37 -11.50
N ALA A 342 -1.85 4.43 -12.45
CA ALA A 342 -1.67 3.01 -12.17
C ALA A 342 -0.20 2.53 -12.17
N ALA A 343 0.74 3.41 -12.50
CA ALA A 343 2.16 3.10 -12.67
C ALA A 343 2.42 1.84 -13.52
N ASN A 344 1.71 1.71 -14.64
CA ASN A 344 1.76 0.54 -15.50
C ASN A 344 2.13 0.92 -16.94
N GLY A 345 2.19 -0.09 -17.84
CA GLY A 345 2.55 0.13 -19.24
C GLY A 345 3.95 0.74 -19.37
N PRO A 346 4.11 1.99 -19.89
CA PRO A 346 5.40 2.65 -20.07
C PRO A 346 6.27 2.78 -18.81
N PHE A 347 5.71 2.64 -17.61
CA PHE A 347 6.42 2.73 -16.34
C PHE A 347 6.96 1.37 -15.82
N VAL A 348 6.79 0.28 -16.58
CA VAL A 348 7.27 -1.04 -16.18
C VAL A 348 8.67 -1.31 -16.75
N GLY A 349 9.62 -1.58 -15.87
CA GLY A 349 10.99 -1.95 -16.22
C GLY A 349 11.60 -2.92 -15.20
N THR A 350 12.89 -3.21 -15.38
CA THR A 350 13.64 -4.09 -14.46
C THR A 350 14.95 -3.44 -14.03
N GLY A 351 15.52 -3.89 -12.90
CA GLY A 351 16.79 -3.37 -12.39
C GLY A 351 16.77 -1.84 -12.27
N GLN A 352 17.83 -1.20 -12.76
CA GLN A 352 17.95 0.27 -12.72
C GLN A 352 17.01 1.01 -13.67
N GLN A 353 16.59 0.39 -14.77
CA GLN A 353 15.55 0.96 -15.62
C GLN A 353 14.23 1.05 -14.83
N GLY A 354 13.89 -0.01 -14.09
CA GLY A 354 12.71 -0.04 -13.22
C GLY A 354 12.78 1.02 -12.12
N ALA A 355 13.94 1.19 -11.48
CA ALA A 355 14.16 2.25 -10.48
C ALA A 355 13.92 3.65 -11.07
N PHE A 356 14.50 3.94 -12.24
CA PHE A 356 14.26 5.21 -12.93
C PHE A 356 12.78 5.41 -13.29
N LEU A 357 12.11 4.38 -13.83
CA LEU A 357 10.71 4.50 -14.23
C LEU A 357 9.77 4.72 -13.04
N ALA A 358 10.10 4.15 -11.87
CA ALA A 358 9.39 4.44 -10.63
C ALA A 358 9.56 5.91 -10.21
N GLU A 359 10.77 6.45 -10.29
CA GLU A 359 11.04 7.86 -9.98
C GLU A 359 10.35 8.82 -10.97
N LEU A 360 10.30 8.47 -12.26
CA LEU A 360 9.59 9.24 -13.27
C LEU A 360 8.07 9.23 -13.04
N ASP A 361 7.48 8.07 -12.73
CA ASP A 361 6.06 7.96 -12.38
C ASP A 361 5.70 8.80 -11.15
N ALA A 362 6.52 8.70 -10.09
CA ALA A 362 6.36 9.51 -8.89
C ALA A 362 6.46 11.00 -9.20
N ALA A 363 7.39 11.41 -10.07
CA ALA A 363 7.52 12.79 -10.49
C ALA A 363 6.31 13.31 -11.27
N PHE A 364 5.66 12.49 -12.11
CA PHE A 364 4.40 12.86 -12.74
C PHE A 364 3.27 13.00 -11.72
N ASN A 365 3.12 12.03 -10.82
CA ASN A 365 2.11 12.08 -9.76
C ASN A 365 2.29 13.31 -8.85
N ARG A 366 3.54 13.74 -8.61
CA ARG A 366 3.90 14.89 -7.78
C ARG A 366 3.97 16.22 -8.53
N GLY A 367 3.76 16.23 -9.86
CA GLY A 367 3.76 17.45 -10.67
C GLY A 367 5.14 18.06 -10.92
N VAL A 368 6.23 17.28 -10.81
CA VAL A 368 7.62 17.76 -10.95
C VAL A 368 8.40 17.05 -12.07
N ALA A 369 7.72 16.30 -12.95
CA ALA A 369 8.36 15.51 -14.02
C ALA A 369 9.28 16.33 -14.96
N THR A 370 8.94 17.59 -15.24
CA THR A 370 9.75 18.51 -16.06
C THR A 370 10.93 19.15 -15.32
N SER A 371 11.05 18.92 -14.00
CA SER A 371 12.10 19.48 -13.15
C SER A 371 12.86 18.37 -12.40
N PRO A 372 13.74 17.59 -13.05
CA PRO A 372 14.46 16.46 -12.45
C PRO A 372 15.23 16.81 -11.16
N SER A 373 15.75 18.03 -11.06
CA SER A 373 16.43 18.53 -9.85
C SER A 373 15.52 18.67 -8.62
N GLN A 374 14.20 18.67 -8.82
CA GLN A 374 13.19 18.77 -7.76
C GLN A 374 12.60 17.42 -7.38
N TRP A 375 12.97 16.31 -8.04
CA TRP A 375 12.39 14.99 -7.77
C TRP A 375 12.64 14.49 -6.35
N ALA A 376 13.70 14.96 -5.68
CA ALA A 376 13.99 14.65 -4.28
C ALA A 376 13.57 15.79 -3.29
N ASN A 377 13.03 16.90 -3.80
CA ASN A 377 12.63 18.04 -2.97
C ASN A 377 11.14 17.98 -2.64
N VAL A 378 10.81 17.50 -1.44
CA VAL A 378 9.42 17.37 -0.97
C VAL A 378 8.67 18.71 -1.03
N ALA A 379 9.33 19.83 -0.75
CA ALA A 379 8.71 21.15 -0.77
C ALA A 379 8.31 21.63 -2.18
N ALA A 380 8.79 20.97 -3.24
CA ALA A 380 8.43 21.27 -4.62
C ALA A 380 7.25 20.44 -5.14
N TYR A 381 6.83 19.40 -4.41
CA TYR A 381 5.73 18.55 -4.84
C TYR A 381 4.40 19.29 -4.80
N TYR A 382 3.52 18.92 -5.73
CA TYR A 382 2.17 19.47 -5.86
C TYR A 382 2.16 21.01 -6.04
N PRO A 383 2.96 21.56 -6.98
CA PRO A 383 3.21 23.00 -7.09
C PRO A 383 1.97 23.77 -7.56
N THR A 384 1.65 24.91 -6.98
CA THR A 384 0.45 25.69 -7.35
C THR A 384 0.33 25.95 -8.87
N GLY A 385 -0.86 25.73 -9.43
CA GLY A 385 -1.21 26.10 -10.82
C GLY A 385 -0.96 25.05 -11.91
N GLY A 386 -0.28 23.94 -11.61
CA GLY A 386 -0.12 22.77 -12.50
C GLY A 386 -1.20 21.66 -12.38
N ARG A 387 -0.91 20.47 -12.93
CA ARG A 387 -1.71 19.24 -12.77
C ARG A 387 -0.88 18.13 -12.13
N TRP A 388 -1.42 17.51 -11.08
CA TRP A 388 -0.79 16.42 -10.32
C TRP A 388 -1.86 15.55 -9.67
N ASN A 389 -1.45 14.53 -8.92
CA ASN A 389 -2.34 13.65 -8.19
C ASN A 389 -2.85 14.33 -6.89
N ASN A 390 -3.96 15.09 -6.99
CA ASN A 390 -4.57 15.76 -5.82
C ASN A 390 -5.13 14.76 -4.78
N TRP A 391 -5.41 13.52 -5.19
CA TRP A 391 -5.73 12.43 -4.26
C TRP A 391 -4.54 12.12 -3.34
N ALA A 392 -3.36 11.88 -3.91
CA ALA A 392 -2.16 11.62 -3.11
C ALA A 392 -1.81 12.82 -2.22
N GLN A 393 -1.84 14.04 -2.78
CA GLN A 393 -1.61 15.28 -2.01
C GLN A 393 -2.53 15.38 -0.78
N PHE A 394 -3.82 15.07 -0.94
CA PHE A 394 -4.77 15.08 0.15
C PHE A 394 -4.38 14.12 1.27
N PHE A 395 -3.98 12.88 0.94
CA PHE A 395 -3.58 11.91 1.96
C PHE A 395 -2.24 12.26 2.62
N HIS A 396 -1.26 12.80 1.90
CA HIS A 396 -0.05 13.33 2.55
C HIS A 396 -0.39 14.44 3.53
N THR A 397 -1.19 15.42 3.12
CA THR A 397 -1.56 16.57 3.98
C THR A 397 -2.20 16.14 5.30
N ASN A 398 -2.93 15.02 5.28
CA ASN A 398 -3.73 14.55 6.40
C ASN A 398 -3.16 13.33 7.16
N SER A 399 -1.96 12.86 6.79
CA SER A 399 -1.31 11.72 7.45
C SER A 399 -0.20 12.16 8.40
N ILE A 400 0.11 11.31 9.38
CA ILE A 400 1.21 11.51 10.33
C ILE A 400 2.51 11.72 9.55
N ASN A 401 3.27 12.75 9.93
CA ASN A 401 4.52 13.18 9.28
C ASN A 401 4.40 13.46 7.77
N GLN A 402 3.17 13.65 7.27
CA GLN A 402 2.86 13.78 5.86
C GLN A 402 3.25 12.58 4.99
N LEU A 403 3.29 11.39 5.59
CA LEU A 403 3.64 10.13 4.92
C LEU A 403 2.37 9.32 4.61
N ALA A 404 2.13 9.07 3.33
CA ALA A 404 0.94 8.38 2.84
C ALA A 404 1.29 7.51 1.62
N TYR A 405 0.61 6.39 1.44
CA TYR A 405 0.83 5.55 0.26
C TYR A 405 -0.31 5.80 -0.73
N GLY A 406 -0.26 6.95 -1.43
CA GLY A 406 -1.36 7.45 -2.26
C GLY A 406 -1.37 6.91 -3.69
N PHE A 407 -0.22 6.46 -4.20
CA PHE A 407 -0.04 5.88 -5.54
C PHE A 407 1.07 4.81 -5.53
N PRO A 408 1.21 3.96 -6.56
CA PRO A 408 2.05 2.75 -6.49
C PRO A 408 3.54 2.95 -6.16
N TYR A 409 4.12 4.10 -6.50
CA TYR A 409 5.53 4.44 -6.27
C TYR A 409 5.72 5.61 -5.29
N ASP A 410 4.79 5.77 -4.33
CA ASP A 410 4.88 6.86 -3.35
C ASP A 410 6.03 6.65 -2.34
N ASP A 411 6.59 5.44 -2.28
CA ASP A 411 7.80 5.12 -1.52
C ASP A 411 9.06 5.79 -2.10
N VAL A 412 9.04 6.23 -3.36
CA VAL A 412 10.12 7.06 -3.92
C VAL A 412 10.34 8.28 -3.04
N ASN A 413 11.61 8.53 -2.69
CA ASN A 413 12.01 9.58 -1.75
C ASN A 413 11.43 9.42 -0.34
N SER A 414 11.11 8.18 0.07
CA SER A 414 10.63 7.83 1.41
C SER A 414 9.35 8.58 1.83
N GLN A 415 8.39 8.76 0.91
CA GLN A 415 7.15 9.51 1.20
C GLN A 415 5.95 8.62 1.51
N SER A 416 6.08 7.30 1.35
CA SER A 416 5.02 6.36 1.72
C SER A 416 4.89 6.19 3.23
N SER A 417 3.77 5.62 3.68
CA SER A 417 3.53 5.33 5.10
C SER A 417 4.29 4.10 5.62
N VAL A 418 5.26 3.57 4.87
CA VAL A 418 5.97 2.34 5.21
C VAL A 418 6.89 2.52 6.41
N VAL A 419 6.84 1.56 7.32
CA VAL A 419 7.77 1.43 8.44
C VAL A 419 8.55 0.14 8.25
N ILE A 420 9.88 0.24 8.27
CA ILE A 420 10.80 -0.88 8.05
C ILE A 420 11.75 -0.99 9.24
N LEU A 421 11.87 -2.19 9.81
CA LEU A 421 12.92 -2.48 10.78
C LEU A 421 14.27 -2.65 10.08
N GLY A 422 15.34 -2.12 10.65
CA GLY A 422 16.70 -2.27 10.13
C GLY A 422 17.31 -3.67 10.31
N ASN A 423 16.56 -4.64 10.81
CA ASN A 423 17.00 -6.00 11.09
C ASN A 423 15.84 -7.00 10.90
N SER A 424 16.17 -8.30 10.86
CA SER A 424 15.21 -9.40 10.68
C SER A 424 14.72 -10.04 11.98
N GLN A 425 14.98 -9.43 13.14
CA GLN A 425 14.38 -9.89 14.40
C GLN A 425 12.91 -9.41 14.48
N PRO A 426 12.05 -10.12 15.20
CA PRO A 426 10.65 -9.72 15.31
C PRO A 426 10.52 -8.33 15.95
N PRO A 427 9.49 -7.55 15.58
CA PRO A 427 8.96 -6.51 16.44
C PRO A 427 8.67 -7.05 17.84
N THR A 428 8.64 -6.19 18.85
CA THR A 428 7.91 -6.52 20.09
C THR A 428 6.42 -6.53 19.80
N GLN A 429 5.94 -5.51 19.08
CA GLN A 429 4.53 -5.25 18.89
C GLN A 429 4.24 -4.52 17.58
N LEU A 430 3.12 -4.88 16.96
CA LEU A 430 2.40 -4.08 15.97
C LEU A 430 1.06 -3.68 16.59
N SER A 431 0.79 -2.39 16.72
CA SER A 431 -0.49 -1.90 17.25
C SER A 431 -1.20 -0.98 16.27
N PHE A 432 -2.52 -1.12 16.19
CA PHE A 432 -3.40 -0.28 15.38
C PHE A 432 -4.29 0.59 16.27
N ASP A 433 -4.51 1.83 15.86
CA ASP A 433 -5.53 2.72 16.42
C ASP A 433 -6.60 2.97 15.36
N LEU A 434 -7.77 2.34 15.56
CA LEU A 434 -8.88 2.32 14.62
C LEU A 434 -9.82 3.48 14.90
N ARG A 435 -10.10 4.29 13.88
CA ARG A 435 -10.98 5.46 13.98
C ARG A 435 -12.05 5.37 12.91
N ASN A 436 -13.28 5.76 13.21
CA ASN A 436 -14.39 5.73 12.24
C ASN A 436 -15.15 7.06 12.26
#